data_AF-A0A7Y0L7X6-F1
#
_entry.id   AF-A0A7Y0L7X6-F1
#
_cell.length_a   1.000
_cell.length_b   1.000
_cell.length_c   1.000
_cell.angle_alpha   90.00
_cell.angle_beta   90.00
_cell.angle_gamma   90.00
#
_symmetry.space_group_name_H-M   'P 1'
#
loop_
_entity.id
_entity.type
_entity.pdbx_description
1 polymer ?
#
loop_
_entity_poly.entity_id
_entity_poly.type
_entity_poly.pdbx_seq_one_letter_code
_entity_poly.pdbx_strand_id
1 'polypeptide(L)'
;MSDEIFLNGMILLRFLSACIEFTGAFLMWRYYRLDMAIRINGFLGLAGPIILTTTMMLGIAGLAASRVPVAKIVWIGLGVACILWGTTR
;
A
#
# COMPACT_ATOMS: atom_id res chain seq x y z
N MET A 1 11.57 -14.89 16.83
CA MET A 1 10.12 -15.18 16.95
C MET A 1 9.26 -13.95 16.64
N SER A 2 9.62 -12.75 17.10
CA SER A 2 8.95 -11.48 16.72
C SER A 2 9.04 -11.20 15.21
N ASP A 3 10.22 -11.36 14.62
CA ASP A 3 10.50 -10.88 13.26
C ASP A 3 9.76 -11.69 12.19
N GLU A 4 9.57 -12.99 12.42
CA GLU A 4 8.78 -13.87 11.56
C GLU A 4 7.31 -13.45 11.52
N ILE A 5 6.75 -12.98 12.64
CA ILE A 5 5.36 -12.50 12.70
C ILE A 5 5.21 -11.24 11.85
N PHE A 6 6.16 -10.30 11.94
CA PHE A 6 6.16 -9.10 11.11
C PHE A 6 6.34 -9.42 9.62
N LEU A 7 7.26 -10.34 9.30
CA LEU A 7 7.51 -10.79 7.93
C LEU A 7 6.26 -11.47 7.33
N ASN A 8 5.65 -12.40 8.06
CA ASN A 8 4.41 -13.06 7.64
C ASN A 8 3.27 -12.06 7.45
N GLY A 9 3.15 -11.06 8.32
CA GLY A 9 2.20 -9.97 8.17
C GLY A 9 2.43 -9.14 6.90
N MET A 10 3.69 -8.81 6.58
CA MET A 10 4.02 -8.10 5.33
C MET A 10 3.69 -8.94 4.10
N ILE A 11 4.01 -10.24 4.11
CA ILE A 11 3.70 -11.16 3.02
C ILE A 11 2.19 -11.24 2.81
N LEU A 12 1.41 -11.42 3.89
CA LEU A 12 -0.04 -11.52 3.82
C LEU A 12 -0.68 -10.24 3.26
N LEU A 13 -0.22 -9.07 3.70
CA LEU A 13 -0.71 -7.78 3.16
C LEU A 13 -0.43 -7.62 1.67
N ARG A 14 0.69 -8.17 1.17
CA ARG A 14 1.00 -8.15 -0.28
C ARG A 14 0.08 -9.05 -1.07
N PHE A 15 -0.21 -10.25 -0.57
CA PHE A 15 -1.21 -11.12 -1.18
C PHE A 15 -2.59 -10.46 -1.19
N LEU A 16 -3.00 -9.84 -0.08
CA LEU A 16 -4.27 -9.13 -0.01
C LEU A 16 -4.34 -7.97 -1.01
N SER A 17 -3.27 -7.16 -1.09
CA SER A 17 -3.16 -6.07 -2.07
C SER A 17 -3.26 -6.58 -3.51
N ALA A 18 -2.57 -7.68 -3.83
CA ALA A 18 -2.62 -8.27 -5.16
C ALA A 18 -4.04 -8.77 -5.49
N CYS A 19 -4.75 -9.37 -4.54
CA CYS A 19 -6.14 -9.78 -4.72
C CYS A 19 -7.07 -8.59 -4.96
N ILE A 20 -6.85 -7.44 -4.29
CA ILE A 20 -7.63 -6.22 -4.49
C ILE A 20 -7.41 -5.67 -5.90
N GLU A 21 -6.15 -5.55 -6.33
CA GLU A 21 -5.79 -5.11 -7.70
C GLU A 21 -6.34 -6.07 -8.77
N PHE A 22 -6.20 -7.38 -8.54
CA PHE A 22 -6.71 -8.40 -9.44
C PHE A 22 -8.24 -8.35 -9.56
N THR A 23 -8.95 -8.15 -8.43
CA THR A 23 -10.40 -7.94 -8.41
C THR A 23 -10.78 -6.68 -9.18
N GLY A 24 -10.02 -5.59 -8.99
CA GLY A 24 -10.16 -4.36 -9.75
C GLY A 24 -10.06 -4.58 -11.25
N ALA A 25 -9.00 -5.24 -11.70
CA ALA A 25 -8.79 -5.60 -13.10
C ALA A 25 -9.92 -6.50 -13.64
N PHE A 26 -10.37 -7.47 -12.85
CA PHE A 26 -11.49 -8.34 -13.22
C PHE A 26 -12.80 -7.55 -13.39
N LEU A 27 -13.11 -6.61 -12.49
CA LEU A 27 -14.27 -5.75 -12.61
C LEU A 27 -14.17 -4.83 -13.85
N MET A 28 -13.00 -4.28 -14.14
CA MET A 28 -12.78 -3.50 -15.37
C MET A 28 -13.03 -4.33 -16.62
N TRP A 29 -12.53 -5.57 -16.64
CA TRP A 29 -12.77 -6.50 -17.74
C TRP A 29 -14.26 -6.86 -17.86
N ARG A 30 -14.94 -7.11 -16.73
CA ARG A 30 -16.36 -7.48 -16.68
C ARG A 30 -17.30 -6.38 -17.16
N TYR A 31 -17.00 -5.12 -16.85
CA TYR A 31 -17.84 -3.98 -17.26
C TYR A 31 -17.44 -3.41 -18.62
N TYR A 32 -16.18 -3.58 -19.03
CA TYR A 32 -15.65 -3.19 -20.35
C TYR A 32 -16.01 -1.75 -20.77
N ARG A 33 -15.96 -0.83 -19.81
CA ARG A 33 -16.32 0.58 -19.99
C ARG A 33 -15.26 1.48 -19.37
N LEU A 34 -14.82 2.48 -20.13
CA LEU A 34 -13.76 3.39 -19.72
C LEU A 34 -14.15 4.21 -18.47
N ASP A 35 -15.40 4.67 -18.40
CA ASP A 35 -15.90 5.45 -17.25
C ASP A 35 -15.90 4.63 -15.94
N MET A 36 -16.27 3.35 -16.02
CA MET A 36 -16.20 2.42 -14.90
C MET A 36 -14.76 2.10 -14.52
N ALA A 37 -13.87 1.92 -15.49
CA ALA A 37 -12.46 1.66 -15.24
C ALA A 37 -11.77 2.82 -14.51
N ILE A 38 -12.06 4.07 -14.89
CA ILE A 38 -11.55 5.27 -14.20
C ILE A 38 -12.06 5.32 -12.76
N ARG A 39 -13.34 5.01 -12.51
CA ARG A 39 -13.90 4.95 -11.15
C ARG A 39 -13.21 3.89 -10.30
N ILE A 40 -13.06 2.67 -10.83
CA ILE A 40 -12.41 1.57 -10.12
C ILE A 40 -10.95 1.92 -9.79
N ASN A 41 -10.21 2.49 -10.75
CA ASN A 41 -8.85 2.98 -10.51
C ASN A 41 -8.79 4.11 -9.49
N GLY A 42 -9.79 4.98 -9.43
CA GLY A 42 -9.91 6.00 -8.38
C GLY A 42 -9.97 5.38 -6.97
N PHE A 43 -10.73 4.29 -6.80
CA PHE A 43 -10.78 3.57 -5.52
C PHE A 43 -9.48 2.80 -5.23
N LEU A 44 -8.91 2.11 -6.22
CA LEU A 44 -7.63 1.39 -6.10
C LEU A 44 -6.48 2.34 -5.77
N GLY A 45 -6.50 3.55 -6.34
CA GLY A 45 -5.52 4.61 -6.07
C GLY A 45 -5.47 5.04 -4.61
N LEU A 46 -6.55 4.83 -3.82
CA LEU A 46 -6.55 5.03 -2.37
C LEU A 46 -6.06 3.78 -1.62
N ALA A 47 -6.37 2.59 -2.11
CA ALA A 47 -5.92 1.33 -1.51
C ALA A 47 -4.40 1.19 -1.52
N GLY A 48 -3.74 1.58 -2.62
CA GLY A 48 -2.28 1.52 -2.77
C GLY A 48 -1.50 2.21 -1.64
N PRO A 49 -1.72 3.52 -1.40
CA PRO A 49 -1.10 4.26 -0.31
C PRO A 49 -1.36 3.67 1.08
N ILE A 50 -2.58 3.19 1.36
CA ILE A 50 -2.95 2.60 2.66
C ILE A 50 -2.16 1.31 2.90
N ILE A 51 -2.17 0.39 1.93
CA ILE A 51 -1.48 -0.90 2.04
C ILE A 51 0.03 -0.69 2.12
N LEU A 52 0.59 0.18 1.25
CA LEU A 52 2.02 0.49 1.27
C LEU A 52 2.45 1.05 2.62
N THR A 53 1.72 2.03 3.15
CA THR A 53 2.03 2.65 4.44
C THR A 53 1.95 1.62 5.57
N THR A 54 0.93 0.77 5.58
CA THR A 54 0.75 -0.28 6.60
C THR A 54 1.86 -1.33 6.54
N THR A 55 2.22 -1.81 5.35
CA THR A 55 3.35 -2.75 5.17
C THR A 55 4.68 -2.10 5.59
N MET A 56 4.91 -0.83 5.25
CA MET A 56 6.12 -0.14 5.69
C MET A 56 6.17 0.06 7.20
N MET A 57 5.04 0.40 7.84
CA MET A 57 4.97 0.50 9.30
C MET A 57 5.25 -0.85 9.97
N LEU A 58 4.71 -1.96 9.46
CA LEU A 58 5.01 -3.31 9.97
C LEU A 58 6.49 -3.68 9.78
N GLY A 59 7.05 -3.39 8.60
CA GLY A 59 8.47 -3.62 8.33
C GLY A 59 9.37 -2.80 9.25
N ILE A 60 9.06 -1.51 9.44
CA ILE A 60 9.79 -0.65 10.38
C ILE A 60 9.58 -1.13 11.81
N ALA A 61 8.39 -1.55 12.22
CA ALA A 61 8.14 -2.07 13.57
C ALA A 61 8.94 -3.35 13.85
N GLY A 62 8.99 -4.27 12.89
CA GLY A 62 9.84 -5.46 12.96
C GLY A 62 11.32 -5.11 13.00
N LEU A 63 11.76 -4.12 12.22
CA LEU A 63 13.12 -3.58 12.28
C LEU A 63 13.37 -2.77 13.56
N ALA A 64 12.36 -2.13 14.17
CA ALA A 64 12.48 -1.22 15.31
C ALA A 64 12.62 -1.95 16.64
N ALA A 65 12.31 -3.26 16.69
CA ALA A 65 12.90 -4.17 17.68
C ALA A 65 14.44 -4.05 17.68
N SER A 66 15.03 -3.65 16.55
CA SER A 66 16.43 -3.23 16.36
C SER A 66 16.54 -1.75 15.95
N ARG A 67 16.11 -0.81 16.80
CA ARG A 67 16.51 0.63 16.77
C ARG A 67 16.53 1.30 15.38
N VAL A 68 15.38 1.49 14.74
CA VAL A 68 15.33 2.27 13.49
C VAL A 68 15.46 3.78 13.81
N PRO A 69 16.37 4.53 13.18
CA PRO A 69 16.49 5.98 13.37
C PRO A 69 15.24 6.72 12.87
N VAL A 70 14.70 7.61 13.70
CA VAL A 70 13.51 8.44 13.44
C VAL A 70 13.59 9.17 12.08
N ALA A 71 14.79 9.54 11.64
CA ALA A 71 15.04 10.16 10.35
C ALA A 71 14.50 9.36 9.15
N LYS A 72 14.55 8.02 9.20
CA LYS A 72 14.04 7.18 8.10
C LYS A 72 12.52 7.19 8.01
N ILE A 73 11.84 7.32 9.15
CA ILE A 73 10.37 7.40 9.23
C ILE A 73 9.88 8.73 8.62
N VAL A 74 10.60 9.82 8.87
CA VAL A 74 10.30 11.15 8.30
C VAL A 74 10.37 11.12 6.77
N TRP A 75 11.41 10.51 6.19
CA TRP A 75 11.56 10.40 4.74
C TRP A 75 10.44 9.58 4.08
N ILE A 76 9.96 8.53 4.75
CA ILE A 76 8.85 7.71 4.25
C ILE A 76 7.54 8.51 4.27
N GLY A 77 7.26 9.24 5.36
CA GLY A 77 6.11 10.14 5.42
C GLY A 77 6.15 11.22 4.33
N LEU A 78 7.34 11.74 4.02
CA LEU A 78 7.56 12.74 2.97
C LEU A 78 7.27 12.18 1.57
N GLY A 79 7.70 10.95 1.29
CA GLY A 79 7.38 10.26 0.03
C GLY A 79 5.88 10.04 -0.17
N VAL A 80 5.15 9.66 0.89
CA VAL A 80 3.69 9.53 0.85
C VAL A 80 3.03 10.90 0.60
N ALA A 81 3.49 11.96 1.27
CA ALA A 81 3.00 13.32 1.06
C ALA A 81 3.23 13.81 -0.38
N CYS A 82 4.39 13.51 -0.98
CA CYS A 82 4.68 13.82 -2.38
C CYS A 82 3.74 13.09 -3.36
N ILE A 83 3.44 11.81 -3.11
CA ILE A 83 2.50 11.03 -3.94
C ILE A 83 1.11 11.67 -3.87
N LEU A 84 0.61 11.96 -2.66
CA LEU A 84 -0.70 12.60 -2.45
C LEU A 84 -0.76 13.99 -3.08
N TRP A 85 0.30 14.80 -2.94
CA TRP A 85 0.37 16.10 -3.56
C TRP A 85 0.37 16.02 -5.09
N GLY A 86 1.15 15.11 -5.69
CA GLY A 86 1.19 14.91 -7.13
C GLY A 86 -0.08 14.30 -7.75
N THR A 87 -0.94 13.65 -6.95
CA THR A 87 -2.26 13.17 -7.40
C THR A 87 -3.40 14.14 -7.10
N THR A 88 -3.15 15.17 -6.30
CA THR A 88 -4.09 16.25 -6.09
C THR A 88 -4.02 17.19 -7.30
N ARG A 89 -5.12 17.33 -8.02
CA ARG A 89 -5.25 18.24 -9.17
C ARG A 89 -5.10 19.70 -8.75
#